data_AF-A0A2L2WQV4-F1
#
_entry.id   AF-A0A2L2WQV4-F1
#
_cell.length_a   1.000
_cell.length_b   1.000
_cell.length_c   1.000
_cell.angle_alpha   90.00
_cell.angle_beta   90.00
_cell.angle_gamma   90.00
#
_symmetry.space_group_name_H-M   'P 1'
#
loop_
_entity.id
_entity.type
_entity.pdbx_description
1 polymer ?
#
loop_
_entity_poly.entity_id
_entity_poly.type
_entity_poly.pdbx_seq_one_letter_code
_entity_poly.pdbx_strand_id
1 'polypeptide(L)'
;RYQGIPDGGYNTLIEALLKGTEVRTGTDFAACRTELENKAGHILFTGCIDEYFDFSIGRLDYRSLRFVHREIEGTTDFQGNAVVNHTAAEVPYTRTIEHKHFEPGRHHELPFTVVTYEHPADFTSGREPYYPVNDQRNSALYAQYQEMARNVPHVTFGGRLGAYAYADMDDTVGAALTLARKMLA
;
A
#
# COMPACT_ATOMS: atom_id res chain seq x y z
N ARG A 1 -8.17 20.53 -14.01
CA ARG A 1 -7.74 19.15 -13.65
C ARG A 1 -6.34 19.29 -13.08
N TYR A 2 -6.12 18.90 -11.83
CA TYR A 2 -4.82 19.02 -11.16
C TYR A 2 -4.29 17.62 -10.90
N GLN A 3 -3.01 17.38 -11.22
CA GLN A 3 -2.26 16.18 -10.88
C GLN A 3 -0.89 16.66 -10.41
N GLY A 4 -0.39 16.12 -9.31
CA GLY A 4 0.86 16.56 -8.72
C GLY A 4 1.32 15.64 -7.60
N ILE A 5 2.46 15.98 -7.03
CA ILE A 5 3.04 15.35 -5.85
C ILE A 5 2.94 16.33 -4.68
N PRO A 6 2.67 15.89 -3.44
CA PRO A 6 2.67 16.79 -2.30
C PRO A 6 4.07 17.36 -2.06
N ASP A 7 4.18 18.70 -2.00
CA ASP A 7 5.41 19.38 -1.61
C ASP A 7 5.87 18.89 -0.22
N GLY A 8 7.13 18.47 -0.10
CA GLY A 8 7.67 17.91 1.14
C GLY A 8 7.35 16.42 1.38
N GLY A 9 6.63 15.77 0.45
CA GLY A 9 6.39 14.33 0.46
C GLY A 9 5.06 13.89 1.07
N TYR A 10 4.68 12.64 0.79
CA TYR A 10 3.42 12.06 1.28
C TYR A 10 3.36 11.90 2.79
N ASN A 11 4.50 11.79 3.49
CA ASN A 11 4.52 11.69 4.95
C ASN A 11 3.93 12.95 5.60
N THR A 12 4.21 14.16 5.09
CA THR A 12 3.62 15.39 5.63
C THR A 12 2.09 15.40 5.53
N LEU A 13 1.54 14.86 4.43
CA LEU A 13 0.09 14.68 4.28
C LEU A 13 -0.46 13.71 5.33
N ILE A 14 0.16 12.54 5.48
CA ILE A 14 -0.29 11.50 6.42
C ILE A 14 -0.15 11.97 7.89
N GLU A 15 0.95 12.64 8.24
CA GLU A 15 1.16 13.23 9.56
C GLU A 15 0.09 14.26 9.90
N ALA A 16 -0.30 15.10 8.94
CA ALA A 16 -1.39 16.06 9.14
C ALA A 16 -2.75 15.38 9.33
N LEU A 17 -3.04 14.32 8.57
CA LEU A 17 -4.29 13.55 8.69
C LEU A 17 -4.39 12.79 10.02
N LEU A 18 -3.27 12.31 10.56
CA LEU A 18 -3.22 11.57 11.83
C LEU A 18 -3.04 12.46 13.06
N LYS A 19 -2.95 13.79 12.88
CA LYS A 19 -2.73 14.73 13.98
C LYS A 19 -3.85 14.62 15.03
N GLY A 20 -3.46 14.37 16.28
CA GLY A 20 -4.40 14.23 17.41
C GLY A 20 -4.92 12.79 17.59
N THR A 21 -4.52 11.85 16.74
CA THR A 21 -4.82 10.42 16.87
C THR A 21 -3.64 9.69 17.52
N GLU A 22 -3.92 8.76 18.44
CA GLU A 22 -2.89 7.86 18.96
C GLU A 22 -2.42 6.90 17.85
N VAL A 23 -1.12 6.89 17.56
CA VAL A 23 -0.52 6.02 16.54
C VAL A 23 0.51 5.11 17.19
N ARG A 24 0.37 3.79 17.00
CA ARG A 24 1.32 2.78 17.47
C ARG A 24 1.97 2.10 16.26
N THR A 25 3.25 2.37 16.04
CA THR A 25 4.04 1.71 14.98
C THR A 25 4.68 0.42 15.50
N GLY A 26 5.02 -0.52 14.63
CA GLY A 26 5.63 -1.80 15.03
C GLY A 26 4.69 -2.70 15.86
N THR A 27 3.39 -2.45 15.78
CA THR A 27 2.35 -3.25 16.46
C THR A 27 1.58 -4.03 15.40
N ASP A 28 1.72 -5.35 15.42
CA ASP A 28 0.90 -6.25 14.61
C ASP A 28 -0.47 -6.44 15.28
N PHE A 29 -1.54 -6.13 14.56
CA PHE A 29 -2.91 -6.28 15.06
C PHE A 29 -3.22 -7.73 15.42
N ALA A 30 -2.77 -8.72 14.63
CA ALA A 30 -3.04 -10.12 14.89
C ALA A 30 -2.41 -10.58 16.22
N ALA A 31 -1.20 -10.11 16.51
CA ALA A 31 -0.48 -10.43 17.75
C ALA A 31 -1.13 -9.79 19.01
N CYS A 32 -1.82 -8.65 18.84
CA CYS A 32 -2.42 -7.89 19.95
C CYS A 32 -3.96 -7.85 19.89
N ARG A 33 -4.58 -8.71 19.08
CA ARG A 33 -6.01 -8.61 18.71
C ARG A 33 -6.92 -8.53 19.94
N THR A 34 -6.84 -9.49 20.85
CA THR A 34 -7.68 -9.51 22.05
C THR A 34 -7.55 -8.24 22.88
N GLU A 35 -6.36 -7.66 23.00
CA GLU A 35 -6.17 -6.41 23.74
C GLU A 35 -6.86 -5.23 23.01
N LEU A 36 -6.64 -5.12 21.70
CA LEU A 36 -7.10 -3.99 20.89
C LEU A 36 -8.61 -4.04 20.65
N GLU A 37 -9.19 -5.21 20.41
CA GLU A 37 -10.64 -5.40 20.27
C GLU A 37 -11.37 -4.99 21.55
N ASN A 38 -10.80 -5.25 22.73
CA ASN A 38 -11.37 -4.83 24.01
C ASN A 38 -11.30 -3.30 24.26
N LYS A 39 -10.49 -2.57 23.48
CA LYS A 39 -10.32 -1.11 23.63
C LYS A 39 -11.22 -0.30 22.70
N ALA A 40 -11.84 -0.91 21.70
CA ALA A 40 -12.61 -0.21 20.68
C ALA A 40 -14.03 -0.80 20.54
N GLY A 41 -15.04 0.08 20.45
CA GLY A 41 -16.41 -0.36 20.16
C GLY A 41 -16.62 -0.78 18.71
N HIS A 42 -15.72 -0.39 17.81
CA HIS A 42 -15.74 -0.73 16.39
C HIS A 42 -14.33 -0.72 15.81
N ILE A 43 -14.08 -1.53 14.79
CA ILE A 43 -12.75 -1.68 14.16
C ILE A 43 -12.85 -1.37 12.67
N LEU A 44 -12.04 -0.44 12.18
CA LEU A 44 -11.76 -0.28 10.76
C LEU A 44 -10.48 -1.05 10.44
N PHE A 45 -10.62 -2.20 9.78
CA PHE A 45 -9.50 -3.05 9.41
C PHE A 45 -9.13 -2.85 7.93
N THR A 46 -7.91 -2.36 7.68
CA THR A 46 -7.39 -2.11 6.32
C THR A 46 -6.27 -3.06 5.90
N GLY A 47 -6.03 -4.12 6.69
CA GLY A 47 -5.13 -5.21 6.36
C GLY A 47 -5.77 -6.26 5.44
N CYS A 48 -5.06 -7.35 5.19
CA CYS A 48 -5.54 -8.45 4.35
C CYS A 48 -6.73 -9.17 5.01
N ILE A 49 -7.87 -9.25 4.30
CA ILE A 49 -9.09 -9.86 4.85
C ILE A 49 -8.88 -11.34 5.22
N ASP A 50 -8.12 -12.08 4.43
CA ASP A 50 -7.80 -13.48 4.67
C ASP A 50 -6.92 -13.66 5.91
N GLU A 51 -5.98 -12.73 6.15
CA GLU A 51 -5.15 -12.69 7.36
C GLU A 51 -5.96 -12.41 8.62
N TYR A 52 -6.96 -11.52 8.57
CA TYR A 52 -7.85 -11.27 9.70
C TYR A 52 -8.58 -12.55 10.16
N PHE A 53 -8.85 -13.47 9.24
CA PHE A 53 -9.48 -14.77 9.50
C PHE A 53 -8.47 -15.92 9.56
N ASP A 54 -7.22 -15.63 9.92
CA ASP A 54 -6.13 -16.61 10.10
C ASP A 54 -5.93 -17.54 8.90
N PHE A 55 -6.23 -17.06 7.70
CA PHE A 55 -6.19 -17.84 6.45
C PHE A 55 -7.03 -19.12 6.47
N SER A 56 -8.08 -19.15 7.30
CA SER A 56 -8.88 -20.33 7.65
C SER A 56 -9.50 -21.10 6.47
N ILE A 57 -9.73 -20.43 5.33
CA ILE A 57 -10.26 -21.05 4.11
C ILE A 57 -9.31 -20.89 2.91
N GLY A 58 -8.07 -20.47 3.14
CA GLY A 58 -7.02 -20.33 2.13
C GLY A 58 -6.38 -18.95 2.08
N ARG A 59 -5.34 -18.80 1.26
CA ARG A 59 -4.66 -17.51 1.05
C ARG A 59 -5.08 -16.89 -0.28
N LEU A 60 -5.28 -15.57 -0.25
CA LEU A 60 -5.46 -14.77 -1.46
C LEU A 60 -4.09 -14.51 -2.09
N ASP A 61 -4.00 -14.72 -3.40
CA ASP A 61 -2.75 -14.55 -4.14
C ASP A 61 -2.53 -13.07 -4.47
N TYR A 62 -1.27 -12.70 -4.46
CA TYR A 62 -0.80 -11.41 -4.93
C TYR A 62 0.42 -11.59 -5.82
N ARG A 63 0.83 -10.51 -6.47
CA ARG A 63 2.21 -10.31 -6.89
C ARG A 63 2.87 -9.32 -5.93
N SER A 64 4.16 -9.51 -5.70
CA SER A 64 4.98 -8.61 -4.89
C SER A 64 5.92 -7.81 -5.79
N LEU A 65 6.52 -6.78 -5.20
CA LEU A 65 7.68 -6.10 -5.75
C LEU A 65 8.84 -6.21 -4.75
N ARG A 66 10.07 -6.08 -5.27
CA ARG A 66 11.28 -5.89 -4.46
C ARG A 66 12.00 -4.65 -4.96
N PHE A 67 12.27 -3.72 -4.06
CA PHE A 67 12.97 -2.49 -4.38
C PHE A 67 14.44 -2.58 -3.94
N VAL A 68 15.34 -2.13 -4.81
CA VAL A 68 16.76 -1.95 -4.50
C VAL A 68 17.07 -0.47 -4.65
N HIS A 69 17.32 0.20 -3.53
CA HIS A 69 17.68 1.61 -3.51
C HIS A 69 19.20 1.76 -3.64
N ARG A 70 19.64 2.68 -4.48
CA ARG A 70 21.05 3.05 -4.62
C ARG A 70 21.21 4.56 -4.58
N GLU A 71 22.08 5.02 -3.69
CA GLU A 71 22.63 6.36 -3.76
C GLU A 71 23.82 6.34 -4.73
N ILE A 72 23.85 7.29 -5.66
CA ILE A 72 24.89 7.40 -6.68
C ILE A 72 25.60 8.73 -6.49
N GLU A 73 26.71 8.70 -5.76
CA GLU A 73 27.57 9.87 -5.54
C GLU A 73 28.15 10.38 -6.87
N GLY A 74 28.34 11.71 -6.96
CA GLY A 74 28.90 12.36 -8.15
C GLY A 74 27.96 12.41 -9.36
N THR A 75 26.77 11.82 -9.26
CA THR A 75 25.74 11.86 -10.31
C THR A 75 24.58 12.73 -9.85
N THR A 76 24.39 13.89 -10.51
CA THR A 76 23.29 14.80 -10.17
C THR A 76 21.99 14.46 -10.92
N ASP A 77 22.09 13.77 -12.06
CA ASP A 77 20.95 13.30 -12.86
C ASP A 77 21.32 11.96 -13.53
N PHE A 78 20.62 10.88 -13.18
CA PHE A 78 20.93 9.53 -13.64
C PHE A 78 20.19 9.17 -14.94
N GLN A 79 18.92 9.56 -15.06
CA GLN A 79 18.06 9.16 -16.18
C GLN A 79 17.19 10.28 -16.75
N GLY A 80 17.24 11.50 -16.21
CA GLY A 80 16.53 12.67 -16.73
C GLY A 80 15.00 12.61 -16.63
N ASN A 81 14.46 11.62 -15.91
CA ASN A 81 13.01 11.44 -15.74
C ASN A 81 12.68 10.68 -14.45
N ALA A 82 11.52 10.94 -13.84
CA ALA A 82 11.15 10.30 -12.57
C ALA A 82 11.02 8.78 -12.68
N VAL A 83 10.47 8.27 -13.77
CA VAL A 83 10.25 6.83 -13.99
C VAL A 83 10.66 6.45 -15.40
N VAL A 84 11.46 5.41 -15.53
CA VAL A 84 11.80 4.77 -16.81
C VAL A 84 11.41 3.30 -16.75
N ASN A 85 10.65 2.85 -17.75
CA ASN A 85 10.23 1.45 -17.88
C ASN A 85 11.25 0.67 -18.73
N HIS A 86 11.64 -0.51 -18.26
CA HIS A 86 12.48 -1.44 -18.99
C HIS A 86 11.64 -2.62 -19.47
N THR A 87 11.44 -2.71 -20.79
CA THR A 87 10.55 -3.70 -21.41
C THR A 87 11.28 -4.88 -22.04
N ALA A 88 12.61 -4.84 -22.04
CA ALA A 88 13.45 -5.90 -22.60
C ALA A 88 13.59 -7.04 -21.58
N ALA A 89 13.37 -8.29 -22.02
CA ALA A 89 13.25 -9.45 -21.13
C ALA A 89 14.56 -9.81 -20.41
N GLU A 90 15.69 -9.44 -20.99
CA GLU A 90 17.03 -9.60 -20.43
C GLU A 90 17.33 -8.64 -19.26
N VAL A 91 16.52 -7.58 -19.08
CA VAL A 91 16.68 -6.64 -17.97
C VAL A 91 15.95 -7.19 -16.73
N PRO A 92 16.64 -7.38 -15.59
CA PRO A 92 16.06 -8.07 -14.44
C PRO A 92 15.09 -7.24 -13.59
N TYR A 93 14.89 -5.96 -13.91
CA TYR A 93 13.99 -5.03 -13.24
C TYR A 93 13.02 -4.40 -14.25
N THR A 94 11.82 -4.08 -13.79
CA THR A 94 10.75 -3.51 -14.63
C THR A 94 10.88 -2.00 -14.76
N ARG A 95 11.37 -1.33 -13.71
CA ARG A 95 11.44 0.14 -13.64
C ARG A 95 12.65 0.62 -12.89
N THR A 96 13.16 1.78 -13.30
CA THR A 96 14.04 2.62 -12.49
C THR A 96 13.32 3.91 -12.12
N ILE A 97 13.39 4.26 -10.84
CA ILE A 97 12.73 5.44 -10.27
C ILE A 97 13.81 6.37 -9.74
N GLU A 98 13.94 7.54 -10.34
CA GLU A 98 14.83 8.61 -9.87
C GLU A 98 14.00 9.66 -9.14
N HIS A 99 14.00 9.56 -7.80
CA HIS A 99 13.01 10.23 -6.95
C HIS A 99 13.04 11.75 -7.02
N LYS A 100 14.20 12.34 -7.28
CA LYS A 100 14.39 13.79 -7.27
C LYS A 100 13.54 14.53 -8.32
N HIS A 101 13.16 13.84 -9.40
CA HIS A 101 12.34 14.41 -10.46
C HIS A 101 10.84 14.49 -10.09
N PHE A 102 10.40 13.92 -8.96
CA PHE A 102 9.03 14.09 -8.46
C PHE A 102 8.78 15.45 -7.80
N GLU A 103 9.81 16.07 -7.22
CA GLU A 103 9.75 17.40 -6.60
C GLU A 103 10.84 18.30 -7.22
N PRO A 104 10.62 18.79 -8.45
CA PRO A 104 11.63 19.56 -9.18
C PRO A 104 11.98 20.86 -8.45
N GLY A 105 13.27 21.19 -8.44
CA GLY A 105 13.80 22.44 -7.89
C GLY A 105 14.78 22.25 -6.74
N ARG A 106 14.37 21.58 -5.66
CA ARG A 106 15.20 21.47 -4.43
C ARG A 106 16.36 20.49 -4.55
N HIS A 107 16.23 19.50 -5.42
CA HIS A 107 17.10 18.33 -5.38
C HIS A 107 18.12 18.28 -6.53
N HIS A 108 18.00 19.12 -7.56
CA HIS A 108 18.95 19.15 -8.68
C HIS A 108 20.36 19.66 -8.28
N GLU A 109 20.45 20.38 -7.16
CA GLU A 109 21.72 20.88 -6.61
C GLU A 109 22.45 19.83 -5.75
N LEU A 110 21.81 18.70 -5.43
CA LEU A 110 22.45 17.64 -4.66
C LEU A 110 23.58 16.99 -5.48
N PRO A 111 24.76 16.74 -4.88
CA PRO A 111 25.90 16.12 -5.57
C PRO A 111 25.71 14.61 -5.81
N PHE A 112 24.50 14.11 -5.59
CA PHE A 112 24.11 12.72 -5.72
C PHE A 112 22.65 12.60 -6.18
N THR A 113 22.26 11.38 -6.51
CA THR A 113 20.88 10.99 -6.78
C THR A 113 20.56 9.64 -6.16
N VAL A 114 19.29 9.42 -5.83
CA VAL A 114 18.79 8.14 -5.31
C VAL A 114 17.92 7.51 -6.39
N VAL A 115 18.37 6.34 -6.86
CA VAL A 115 17.68 5.55 -7.88
C VAL A 115 17.18 4.27 -7.25
N THR A 116 15.92 3.94 -7.51
CA THR A 116 15.31 2.69 -7.08
C THR A 116 15.06 1.78 -8.27
N TYR A 117 15.58 0.56 -8.19
CA TYR A 117 15.33 -0.50 -9.14
C TYR A 117 14.16 -1.34 -8.62
N GLU A 118 13.09 -1.41 -9.40
CA GLU A 118 11.92 -2.22 -9.09
C GLU A 118 12.06 -3.59 -9.76
N HIS A 119 12.09 -4.65 -8.96
CA HIS A 119 12.08 -6.01 -9.43
C HIS A 119 10.71 -6.65 -9.23
N PRO A 120 10.20 -7.41 -10.21
CA PRO A 120 9.08 -8.29 -9.97
C PRO A 120 9.48 -9.34 -8.93
N ALA A 121 8.52 -9.72 -8.10
CA ALA A 121 8.73 -10.70 -7.06
C ALA A 121 7.49 -11.58 -6.90
N ASP A 122 7.69 -12.89 -6.78
CA ASP A 122 6.61 -13.78 -6.38
C ASP A 122 6.15 -13.41 -4.97
N PHE A 123 4.85 -13.51 -4.75
CA PHE A 123 4.28 -13.33 -3.42
C PHE A 123 4.46 -14.62 -2.62
N THR A 124 5.10 -14.50 -1.47
CA THR A 124 5.29 -15.58 -0.50
C THR A 124 4.97 -15.02 0.88
N SER A 125 4.74 -15.90 1.86
CA SER A 125 4.53 -15.48 3.25
C SER A 125 5.61 -14.49 3.70
N GLY A 126 5.21 -13.37 4.30
CA GLY A 126 6.09 -12.29 4.75
C GLY A 126 6.53 -11.29 3.68
N ARG A 127 6.06 -11.41 2.43
CA ARG A 127 6.22 -10.36 1.42
C ARG A 127 5.01 -9.45 1.37
N GLU A 128 5.25 -8.21 0.95
CA GLU A 128 4.20 -7.21 0.84
C GLU A 128 3.25 -7.53 -0.34
N PRO A 129 1.92 -7.58 -0.11
CA PRO A 129 0.94 -7.74 -1.19
C PRO A 129 0.84 -6.45 -1.99
N TYR A 130 1.33 -6.43 -3.25
CA TYR A 130 1.25 -5.25 -4.13
C TYR A 130 0.04 -5.31 -5.06
N TYR A 131 -0.05 -6.35 -5.90
CA TYR A 131 -1.11 -6.47 -6.92
C TYR A 131 -1.94 -7.72 -6.69
N PRO A 132 -3.28 -7.63 -6.49
CA PRO A 132 -4.11 -8.81 -6.36
C PRO A 132 -4.13 -9.62 -7.66
N VAL A 133 -4.22 -10.95 -7.54
CA VAL A 133 -4.37 -11.86 -8.68
C VAL A 133 -5.86 -12.11 -8.94
N ASN A 134 -6.41 -11.39 -9.91
CA ASN A 134 -7.84 -11.41 -10.21
C ASN A 134 -8.23 -12.59 -11.12
N ASP A 135 -8.03 -13.82 -10.64
CA ASP A 135 -8.51 -15.04 -11.28
C ASP A 135 -9.81 -15.57 -10.65
N GLN A 136 -10.36 -16.63 -11.23
CA GLN A 136 -11.62 -17.24 -10.76
C GLN A 136 -11.49 -17.82 -9.34
N ARG A 137 -10.32 -18.39 -9.00
CA ARG A 137 -10.06 -19.01 -7.70
C ARG A 137 -10.06 -17.97 -6.59
N ASN A 138 -9.30 -16.89 -6.77
CA ASN A 138 -9.16 -15.82 -5.80
C ASN A 138 -10.46 -15.02 -5.67
N SER A 139 -11.18 -14.80 -6.78
CA SER A 139 -12.50 -14.16 -6.72
C SER A 139 -13.50 -14.98 -5.88
N ALA A 140 -13.55 -16.30 -6.07
CA ALA A 140 -14.42 -17.18 -5.28
C ALA A 140 -13.99 -17.29 -3.82
N LEU A 141 -12.68 -17.28 -3.54
CA LEU A 141 -12.15 -17.28 -2.18
C LEU A 141 -12.46 -15.96 -1.46
N TYR A 142 -12.24 -14.82 -2.11
CA TYR A 142 -12.55 -13.51 -1.56
C TYR A 142 -14.05 -13.37 -1.24
N ALA A 143 -14.93 -13.85 -2.11
CA ALA A 143 -16.38 -13.84 -1.86
C ALA A 143 -16.77 -14.61 -0.58
N GLN A 144 -16.09 -15.72 -0.28
CA GLN A 144 -16.30 -16.45 0.97
C GLN A 144 -15.80 -15.66 2.19
N TYR A 145 -14.64 -15.00 2.08
CA TYR A 145 -14.17 -14.10 3.12
C TYR A 145 -15.09 -12.89 3.35
N GLN A 146 -15.71 -12.37 2.30
CA GLN A 146 -16.73 -11.32 2.43
C GLN A 146 -17.96 -11.80 3.19
N GLU A 147 -18.37 -13.06 3.02
CA GLU A 147 -19.47 -13.64 3.80
C GLU A 147 -19.07 -13.80 5.28
N MET A 148 -17.83 -14.24 5.54
CA MET A 148 -17.30 -14.29 6.92
C MET A 148 -17.25 -12.90 7.56
N ALA A 149 -16.85 -11.87 6.81
CA ALA A 149 -16.86 -10.48 7.27
C ALA A 149 -18.26 -9.98 7.67
N ARG A 150 -19.33 -10.45 7.03
CA ARG A 150 -20.72 -10.10 7.43
C ARG A 150 -21.09 -10.63 8.81
N ASN A 151 -20.43 -11.68 9.28
CA ASN A 151 -20.66 -12.29 10.58
C ASN A 151 -19.88 -11.62 11.73
N VAL A 152 -19.06 -10.61 11.44
CA VAL A 152 -18.33 -9.79 12.44
C VAL A 152 -18.71 -8.31 12.31
N PRO A 153 -19.96 -7.93 12.64
CA PRO A 153 -20.51 -6.60 12.32
C PRO A 153 -19.82 -5.41 13.03
N HIS A 154 -19.05 -5.68 14.08
CA HIS A 154 -18.22 -4.68 14.78
C HIS A 154 -16.90 -4.38 14.05
N VAL A 155 -16.62 -5.06 12.94
CA VAL A 155 -15.45 -4.84 12.10
C VAL A 155 -15.88 -4.46 10.68
N THR A 156 -15.29 -3.38 10.18
CA THR A 156 -15.44 -2.94 8.80
C THR A 156 -14.13 -3.11 8.07
N PHE A 157 -14.18 -3.82 6.95
CA PHE A 157 -13.03 -4.03 6.07
C PHE A 157 -12.98 -2.92 5.02
N GLY A 158 -11.81 -2.30 4.87
CA GLY A 158 -11.62 -1.19 3.95
C GLY A 158 -10.25 -1.19 3.27
N GLY A 159 -10.06 -0.25 2.35
CA GLY A 159 -8.81 -0.11 1.61
C GLY A 159 -8.53 -1.30 0.67
N ARG A 160 -7.39 -1.21 -0.02
CA ARG A 160 -6.99 -2.16 -1.06
C ARG A 160 -6.89 -3.62 -0.57
N LEU A 161 -6.42 -3.84 0.66
CA LEU A 161 -6.19 -5.18 1.20
C LEU A 161 -7.47 -5.82 1.76
N GLY A 162 -8.28 -5.05 2.50
CA GLY A 162 -9.57 -5.53 3.00
C GLY A 162 -10.58 -5.77 1.88
N ALA A 163 -10.48 -4.99 0.79
CA ALA A 163 -11.32 -5.13 -0.38
C ALA A 163 -10.76 -6.09 -1.45
N TYR A 164 -9.56 -6.66 -1.26
CA TYR A 164 -8.83 -7.45 -2.26
C TYR A 164 -8.87 -6.81 -3.66
N ALA A 165 -8.49 -5.54 -3.73
CA ALA A 165 -8.62 -4.74 -4.96
C ALA A 165 -7.37 -3.89 -5.18
N TYR A 166 -7.06 -3.62 -6.44
CA TYR A 166 -6.16 -2.53 -6.80
C TYR A 166 -6.98 -1.24 -6.85
N ALA A 167 -6.50 -0.20 -6.16
CA ALA A 167 -7.14 1.11 -6.14
C ALA A 167 -6.07 2.19 -6.20
N ASP A 168 -6.31 3.19 -7.04
CA ASP A 168 -5.49 4.39 -7.04
C ASP A 168 -5.79 5.22 -5.77
N MET A 169 -4.94 6.22 -5.49
CA MET A 169 -5.03 7.00 -4.25
C MET A 169 -6.33 7.80 -4.15
N ASP A 170 -6.80 8.38 -5.25
CA ASP A 170 -8.05 9.15 -5.31
C ASP A 170 -9.30 8.28 -5.11
N ASP A 171 -9.33 7.10 -5.72
CA ASP A 171 -10.37 6.08 -5.47
C ASP A 171 -10.39 5.67 -3.99
N THR A 172 -9.20 5.46 -3.40
CA THR A 172 -9.07 5.10 -1.98
C THR A 172 -9.58 6.21 -1.06
N VAL A 173 -9.24 7.47 -1.34
CA VAL A 173 -9.74 8.63 -0.59
C VAL A 173 -11.26 8.76 -0.76
N GLY A 174 -11.79 8.60 -1.97
CA GLY A 174 -13.24 8.66 -2.24
C GLY A 174 -14.01 7.58 -1.48
N ALA A 175 -13.49 6.35 -1.46
CA ALA A 175 -14.05 5.24 -0.69
C ALA A 175 -14.01 5.51 0.81
N ALA A 176 -12.89 6.00 1.34
CA ALA A 176 -12.73 6.34 2.75
C ALA A 176 -13.70 7.44 3.21
N LEU A 177 -13.85 8.52 2.42
CA LEU A 177 -14.80 9.60 2.72
C LEU A 177 -16.26 9.11 2.68
N THR A 178 -16.58 8.24 1.72
CA THR A 178 -17.91 7.63 1.63
C THR A 178 -18.19 6.75 2.84
N LEU A 179 -17.21 5.96 3.28
CA LEU A 179 -17.32 5.11 4.45
C LEU A 179 -17.48 5.95 5.73
N ALA A 180 -16.65 6.98 5.91
CA ALA A 180 -16.72 7.87 7.05
C ALA A 180 -18.10 8.53 7.19
N ARG A 181 -18.69 9.00 6.08
CA ARG A 181 -20.06 9.55 6.07
C ARG A 181 -21.12 8.55 6.52
N LYS A 182 -20.94 7.25 6.23
CA LYS A 182 -21.88 6.20 6.65
C LYS A 182 -21.72 5.83 8.12
N MET A 183 -20.49 5.87 8.64
CA MET A 183 -20.16 5.40 9.99
C MET A 183 -20.28 6.50 11.06
N LEU A 184 -20.09 7.76 10.67
CA LEU A 184 -20.10 8.91 11.59
C LEU A 184 -21.40 9.72 11.55
N ALA A 185 -22.38 9.29 10.75
CA ALA A 185 -23.73 9.84 10.74
C ALA A 185 -24.57 9.25 11.88
#